data_AF-A0A5J6QJ30-F1
#
_entry.id   AF-A0A5J6QJ30-F1
#
_cell.length_a   1.000
_cell.length_b   1.000
_cell.length_c   1.000
_cell.angle_alpha   90.00
_cell.angle_beta   90.00
_cell.angle_gamma   90.00
#
_symmetry.space_group_name_H-M   'P 1'
#
loop_
_entity.id
_entity.type
_entity.pdbx_description
1 polymer ?
#
loop_
_entity_poly.entity_id
_entity_poly.type
_entity_poly.pdbx_seq_one_letter_code
_entity_poly.pdbx_strand_id
1 'polypeptide(L)'
;MSNNKCLIAAALTIAAGYLSSAQADESAIQAHCQSKWSGDAMRAYCVEEQRRSAEAITGYSGPVRNRCESEWGSDFHMVLFCIRELEGPSQASVSRVAQDQ
;
A
#
# COMPACT_ATOMS: atom_id res chain seq x y z
N MET A 1 -25.39 -59.56 12.84
CA MET A 1 -24.39 -59.01 11.89
C MET A 1 -24.52 -57.50 11.93
N SER A 2 -23.52 -56.82 12.51
CA SER A 2 -23.56 -55.36 12.71
C SER A 2 -22.82 -54.66 11.58
N ASN A 3 -23.35 -53.50 11.18
CA ASN A 3 -22.96 -52.70 10.02
C ASN A 3 -21.74 -51.84 10.32
N ASN A 4 -20.73 -51.86 9.45
CA ASN A 4 -19.65 -50.86 9.45
C ASN A 4 -19.68 -50.07 8.14
N LYS A 5 -20.34 -48.91 8.15
CA LYS A 5 -20.25 -47.90 7.09
C LYS A 5 -18.91 -47.19 7.23
N CYS A 6 -18.05 -47.37 6.24
CA CYS A 6 -16.74 -46.78 6.17
C CYS A 6 -16.85 -45.31 5.69
N LEU A 7 -16.48 -44.40 6.59
CA LEU A 7 -15.76 -43.15 6.40
C LEU A 7 -16.37 -42.08 5.47
N ILE A 8 -16.91 -41.05 6.12
CA ILE A 8 -17.06 -39.69 5.59
C ILE A 8 -15.66 -39.07 5.56
N ALA A 9 -15.10 -38.85 4.37
CA ALA A 9 -13.96 -37.97 4.17
C ALA A 9 -14.44 -36.70 3.47
N ALA A 10 -14.94 -35.74 4.26
CA ALA A 10 -15.25 -34.40 3.81
C ALA A 10 -14.58 -33.40 4.75
N ALA A 11 -13.36 -33.00 4.40
CA ALA A 11 -12.72 -31.81 4.96
C ALA A 11 -11.64 -31.32 4.00
N LEU A 12 -12.07 -30.82 2.83
CA LEU A 12 -11.24 -29.99 1.98
C LEU A 12 -11.27 -28.59 2.60
N THR A 13 -10.32 -28.32 3.50
CA THR A 13 -10.14 -27.02 4.14
C THR A 13 -9.63 -26.02 3.10
N ILE A 14 -10.54 -25.19 2.56
CA ILE A 14 -10.20 -24.01 1.78
C ILE A 14 -9.64 -22.96 2.76
N ALA A 15 -8.34 -23.00 2.99
CA ALA A 15 -7.60 -21.91 3.62
C ALA A 15 -7.18 -20.92 2.51
N ALA A 16 -8.12 -20.11 2.03
CA ALA A 16 -7.83 -18.97 1.16
C ALA A 16 -8.35 -17.71 1.84
N GLY A 17 -7.46 -16.88 2.41
CA GLY A 17 -7.96 -15.66 3.06
C GLY A 17 -6.97 -14.70 3.74
N TYR A 18 -5.65 -14.84 3.59
CA TYR A 18 -4.71 -13.92 4.29
C TYR A 18 -3.60 -13.33 3.40
N LEU A 19 -3.80 -13.29 2.09
CA LEU A 19 -2.83 -12.76 1.12
C LEU A 19 -3.40 -11.50 0.45
N SER A 20 -3.59 -10.39 1.17
CA SER A 20 -4.43 -9.29 0.63
C SER A 20 -3.88 -7.86 0.63
N SER A 21 -2.79 -7.53 1.32
CA SER A 21 -2.21 -6.17 1.25
C SER A 21 -0.80 -6.15 0.70
N ALA A 22 0.11 -6.93 1.30
CA ALA A 22 1.51 -6.97 0.88
C ALA A 22 1.71 -7.39 -0.58
N GLN A 23 0.85 -8.28 -1.11
CA GLN A 23 0.89 -8.66 -2.52
C GLN A 23 0.32 -7.57 -3.45
N ALA A 24 -0.67 -6.82 -3.00
CA ALA A 24 -1.25 -5.72 -3.77
C ALA A 24 -0.22 -4.58 -3.92
N ASP A 25 0.45 -4.21 -2.83
CA ASP A 25 1.51 -3.19 -2.84
C ASP A 25 2.68 -3.59 -3.74
N GLU A 26 3.16 -4.84 -3.65
CA GLU A 26 4.26 -5.33 -4.48
C GLU A 26 3.90 -5.26 -5.98
N SER A 27 2.69 -5.68 -6.36
CA SER A 27 2.26 -5.60 -7.77
C SER A 27 2.16 -4.16 -8.28
N ALA A 28 1.72 -3.23 -7.43
CA ALA A 28 1.62 -1.81 -7.76
C ALA A 28 3.01 -1.16 -7.90
N ILE A 29 3.96 -1.52 -7.04
CA ILE A 29 5.37 -1.08 -7.12
C ILE A 29 6.00 -1.55 -8.43
N GLN A 30 5.83 -2.83 -8.77
CA GLN A 30 6.37 -3.40 -10.01
C GLN A 30 5.80 -2.68 -11.24
N ALA A 31 4.47 -2.49 -11.30
CA ALA A 31 3.81 -1.81 -12.39
C ALA A 31 4.27 -0.34 -12.54
N HIS A 32 4.37 0.39 -11.42
CA HIS A 32 4.85 1.78 -11.42
C HIS A 32 6.27 1.86 -12.00
N CYS A 33 7.21 1.08 -11.46
CA CYS A 33 8.60 1.14 -11.88
C CYS A 33 8.82 0.66 -13.33
N GLN A 34 8.09 -0.36 -13.78
CA GLN A 34 8.12 -0.81 -15.18
C GLN A 34 7.62 0.25 -16.15
N SER A 35 6.60 1.03 -15.77
CA SER A 35 6.06 2.09 -16.62
C SER A 35 7.00 3.29 -16.77
N LYS A 36 7.88 3.52 -15.79
CA LYS A 36 8.76 4.70 -15.73
C LYS A 36 10.16 4.42 -16.30
N TRP A 37 10.68 3.21 -16.12
CA TRP A 37 12.10 2.92 -16.39
C TRP A 37 12.27 1.68 -17.28
N SER A 38 12.94 1.87 -18.41
CA SER A 38 13.20 0.82 -19.41
C SER A 38 14.44 -0.04 -19.10
N GLY A 39 15.37 0.44 -18.27
CA GLY A 39 16.58 -0.28 -17.88
C GLY A 39 16.44 -1.05 -16.57
N ASP A 40 17.02 -2.25 -16.50
CA ASP A 40 16.95 -3.13 -15.32
C ASP A 40 17.50 -2.48 -14.05
N ALA A 41 18.66 -1.81 -14.15
CA ALA A 41 19.29 -1.16 -12.99
C ALA A 41 18.41 -0.05 -12.40
N MET A 42 17.80 0.78 -13.24
CA MET A 42 16.91 1.86 -12.79
C MET A 42 15.59 1.31 -12.24
N ARG A 43 15.05 0.24 -12.84
CA ARG A 43 13.88 -0.46 -12.28
C ARG A 43 14.17 -1.03 -10.91
N ALA A 44 15.31 -1.70 -10.72
CA ALA A 44 15.69 -2.28 -9.44
C ALA A 44 15.78 -1.20 -8.35
N TYR A 45 16.45 -0.08 -8.66
CA TYR A 45 16.54 1.07 -7.76
C TYR A 45 15.16 1.65 -7.43
N CYS A 46 14.31 1.86 -8.44
CA CYS A 46 12.93 2.33 -8.24
C CYS A 46 12.16 1.40 -7.31
N VAL A 47 12.19 0.09 -7.55
CA VAL A 47 11.47 -0.90 -6.74
C VAL A 47 11.95 -0.86 -5.28
N GLU A 48 13.26 -0.76 -5.06
CA GLU A 48 13.82 -0.65 -3.72
C GLU A 48 13.34 0.62 -2.98
N GLU A 49 13.40 1.78 -3.62
CA GLU A 49 12.94 3.04 -3.03
C GLU A 49 11.44 3.05 -2.75
N GLN A 50 10.64 2.50 -3.67
CA GLN A 50 9.19 2.40 -3.51
C GLN A 50 8.81 1.45 -2.37
N ARG A 51 9.50 0.31 -2.21
CA ARG A 51 9.28 -0.62 -1.08
C ARG A 51 9.61 0.02 0.27
N ARG A 52 10.77 0.66 0.40
CA ARG A 52 11.16 1.37 1.62
C ARG A 52 10.13 2.45 1.98
N SER A 53 9.61 3.14 0.98
CA SER A 53 8.61 4.18 1.17
C SER A 53 7.26 3.59 1.59
N ALA A 54 6.81 2.52 0.95
CA ALA A 54 5.59 1.80 1.32
C ALA A 54 5.65 1.27 2.77
N GLU A 55 6.79 0.68 3.17
CA GLU A 55 7.02 0.24 4.54
C GLU A 55 6.93 1.41 5.53
N ALA A 56 7.58 2.54 5.24
CA ALA A 56 7.51 3.72 6.10
C ALA A 56 6.08 4.28 6.23
N ILE A 57 5.29 4.27 5.14
CA ILE A 57 3.89 4.73 5.13
C ILE A 57 3.01 3.94 6.11
N THR A 58 3.33 2.68 6.42
CA THR A 58 2.57 1.87 7.38
C THR A 58 2.50 2.48 8.78
N GLY A 59 3.49 3.29 9.15
CA GLY A 59 3.50 4.04 10.42
C GLY A 59 2.58 5.26 10.45
N TYR A 60 2.01 5.65 9.31
CA TYR A 60 1.13 6.82 9.17
C TYR A 60 -0.32 6.39 8.98
N SER A 61 -1.25 7.23 9.42
CA SER A 61 -2.69 6.98 9.28
C SER A 61 -3.48 8.29 9.29
N GLY A 62 -4.76 8.22 8.95
CA GLY A 62 -5.67 9.36 9.04
C GLY A 62 -5.74 10.22 7.76
N PRO A 63 -6.34 11.42 7.85
CA PRO A 63 -6.72 12.21 6.69
C PRO A 63 -5.56 12.65 5.79
N VAL A 64 -4.39 12.94 6.40
CA VAL A 64 -3.19 13.35 5.65
C VAL A 64 -2.71 12.21 4.76
N ARG A 65 -2.55 11.01 5.32
CA ARG A 65 -2.20 9.82 4.55
C ARG A 65 -3.20 9.56 3.43
N ASN A 66 -4.50 9.53 3.74
CA ASN A 66 -5.54 9.26 2.74
C ASN A 66 -5.51 10.27 1.58
N ARG A 67 -5.27 11.55 1.88
CA ARG A 67 -5.13 12.59 0.86
C ARG A 67 -3.90 12.34 -0.01
N CYS A 68 -2.74 12.08 0.58
CA CYS A 68 -1.51 11.83 -0.15
C CYS A 68 -1.60 10.57 -1.03
N GLU A 69 -2.18 9.48 -0.52
CA GLU A 69 -2.46 8.27 -1.31
C GLU A 69 -3.43 8.55 -2.48
N SER A 70 -4.47 9.37 -2.27
CA SER A 70 -5.38 9.76 -3.34
C SER A 70 -4.72 10.61 -4.42
N GLU A 71 -3.71 11.41 -4.07
CA GLU A 71 -3.04 12.34 -4.99
C GLU A 71 -1.96 11.63 -5.80
N TRP A 72 -1.15 10.81 -5.14
CA TRP A 72 0.06 10.21 -5.72
C TRP A 72 -0.11 8.73 -6.08
N GLY A 73 -1.20 8.09 -5.64
CA GLY A 73 -1.51 6.71 -5.96
C GLY A 73 -0.42 5.74 -5.52
N SER A 74 0.11 4.97 -6.48
CA SER A 74 1.15 3.95 -6.23
C SER A 74 2.58 4.49 -6.28
N ASP A 75 2.78 5.80 -6.34
CA ASP A 75 4.09 6.41 -6.15
C ASP A 75 4.31 6.65 -4.65
N PHE A 76 4.64 5.57 -3.93
CA PHE A 76 4.83 5.55 -2.48
C PHE A 76 5.94 6.50 -2.03
N HIS A 77 6.98 6.73 -2.84
CA HIS A 77 7.97 7.75 -2.54
C HIS A 77 7.33 9.14 -2.46
N MET A 78 6.50 9.48 -3.43
CA MET A 78 5.78 10.75 -3.44
C MET A 78 4.70 10.84 -2.36
N VAL A 79 4.00 9.73 -2.05
CA VAL A 79 3.06 9.67 -0.92
C VAL A 79 3.79 9.98 0.39
N LEU A 80 4.92 9.32 0.66
CA LEU A 80 5.70 9.54 1.87
C LEU A 80 6.25 10.97 1.96
N PHE A 81 6.71 11.53 0.83
CA PHE A 81 7.12 12.92 0.75
C PHE A 81 5.95 13.87 1.10
N CYS A 82 4.79 13.67 0.49
CA CYS A 82 3.57 14.45 0.77
C CYS A 82 3.17 14.40 2.25
N ILE A 83 3.21 13.22 2.88
CA ILE A 83 2.88 13.06 4.30
C ILE A 83 3.86 13.87 5.16
N ARG A 84 5.17 13.75 4.90
CA ARG A 84 6.20 14.49 5.65
C ARG A 84 6.06 16.00 5.49
N GLU A 85 5.71 16.46 4.30
CA GLU A 85 5.50 17.88 4.03
C GLU A 85 4.28 18.44 4.79
N LEU A 86 3.21 17.64 4.92
CA LEU A 86 1.98 18.04 5.60
C LEU A 86 2.02 17.84 7.13
N GLU A 87 2.76 16.85 7.63
CA GLU A 87 2.92 16.57 9.08
C GLU A 87 4.15 17.26 9.72
N GLY A 88 5.03 17.86 8.91
CA GLY A 88 6.18 18.65 9.39
C GLY A 88 5.77 19.83 10.29
N PRO A 89 6.73 20.55 10.91
CA PRO A 89 6.41 21.62 11.85
C PRO A 89 5.64 22.75 11.16
N SER A 90 4.32 22.72 11.36
CA SER A 90 3.29 23.73 11.07
C SER A 90 2.64 23.77 9.67
N GLN A 91 1.74 22.82 9.39
CA GLN A 91 0.43 23.16 8.78
C GLN A 91 -0.50 23.78 9.85
N ALA A 92 -0.03 24.81 10.57
CA ALA A 92 -0.84 25.57 11.53
C ALA A 92 -1.47 26.84 10.91
N SER A 93 -1.31 27.08 9.61
CA SER A 93 -1.69 28.37 9.00
C SER A 93 -2.54 28.31 7.72
N VAL A 94 -2.81 27.15 7.11
CA VAL A 94 -3.52 27.14 5.80
C VAL A 94 -5.05 27.02 5.91
N SER A 95 -5.62 26.70 7.08
CA SER A 95 -7.09 26.55 7.23
C SER A 95 -7.88 27.82 7.61
N ARG A 96 -7.30 29.04 7.57
CA ARG A 96 -8.06 30.28 7.88
C ARG A 96 -8.41 31.18 6.67
N VAL A 97 -8.10 30.78 5.44
CA VAL A 97 -8.29 31.66 4.26
C VAL A 97 -9.48 31.27 3.38
N ALA A 98 -10.30 30.27 3.75
CA ALA A 98 -11.39 29.78 2.88
C ALA A 98 -12.79 29.78 3.53
N GLN A 99 -13.05 30.63 4.53
CA GLN A 99 -14.38 30.78 5.14
C GLN A 99 -14.94 32.22 5.12
N ASP A 100 -14.42 33.10 4.28
CA ASP A 100 -15.07 34.38 3.96
C ASP A 100 -15.03 34.60 2.45
N GLN A 101 -16.08 34.15 1.75
CA GLN A 101 -16.76 34.84 0.64
C GLN A 101 -18.18 34.27 0.47
#